data_AF-W5SKE3-F1
#
_entry.id   AF-W5SKE3-F1
#
_cell.length_a   1.000
_cell.length_b   1.000
_cell.length_c   1.000
_cell.angle_alpha   90.00
_cell.angle_beta   90.00
_cell.angle_gamma   90.00
#
_symmetry.space_group_name_H-M   'P 1'
#
loop_
_entity.id
_entity.type
_entity.pdbx_description
1 polymer ?
#
loop_
_entity_poly.entity_id
_entity_poly.type
_entity_poly.pdbx_seq_one_letter_code
_entity_poly.pdbx_strand_id
1 'polypeptide(L)' 'MDTYKSSFFIKHKKKYKHKYGIDIKDYIKPKSLNVNFKDFEQAHLTSKQLAVINSIEKHNQTKIILCGVLPVVKHS' A
#
# COMPACT_ATOMS: atom_id res chain seq x y z
N MET A 1 -4.28 9.55 15.62
CA MET A 1 -3.66 8.76 16.70
C MET A 1 -2.37 8.15 16.15
N ASP A 2 -1.21 8.53 16.68
CA ASP A 2 0.09 8.02 16.25
C ASP A 2 0.37 6.69 16.95
N THR A 3 0.14 5.58 16.25
CA THR A 3 0.27 4.21 16.78
C THR A 3 1.67 3.92 17.33
N TYR A 4 2.70 4.61 16.82
CA TYR A 4 4.09 4.46 17.27
C TYR A 4 4.37 5.15 18.61
N LYS A 5 3.50 6.06 19.04
CA LYS A 5 3.59 6.75 20.34
C LYS A 5 2.75 6.11 21.44
N SER A 6 2.02 5.04 21.13
CA SER A 6 1.27 4.28 22.12
C SER A 6 2.20 3.68 23.18
N SER A 7 1.79 3.78 24.46
CA SER A 7 2.50 3.15 25.59
C SER A 7 2.66 1.64 25.41
N PHE A 8 1.67 1.00 24.78
CA PHE A 8 1.71 -0.41 24.41
C PHE A 8 2.84 -0.71 23.43
N PHE A 9 2.95 0.10 22.37
CA PHE A 9 3.98 -0.06 21.34
C PHE A 9 5.39 0.12 21.91
N ILE A 10 5.60 1.13 22.75
CA ILE A 10 6.90 1.39 23.42
C ILE A 10 7.31 0.21 24.31
N LYS A 11 6.36 -0.32 25.10
CA LYS A 11 6.60 -1.47 26.00
C LYS A 11 7.01 -2.71 25.22
N HIS A 12 6.32 -3.01 24.12
CA HIS A 12 6.66 -4.14 23.26
C HIS A 12 8.00 -3.93 22.54
N LYS A 13 8.26 -2.76 21.97
CA LYS A 13 9.54 -2.43 21.34
C LYS A 13 10.73 -2.67 22.30
N LYS A 14 10.63 -2.23 23.56
CA LYS A 14 11.67 -2.44 24.58
C LYS A 14 11.87 -3.92 24.91
N LYS A 15 10.78 -4.68 25.06
CA LYS A 15 10.81 -6.12 25.35
C LYS A 15 11.49 -6.91 24.22
N TYR A 16 11.14 -6.63 22.97
CA TYR A 16 11.72 -7.29 21.80
C TYR A 16 13.19 -6.91 21.58
N LYS A 17 13.55 -5.63 21.75
CA LYS A 17 14.95 -5.20 21.68
C LYS A 17 15.82 -5.90 22.72
N HIS A 18 15.31 -6.07 23.93
CA HIS A 18 16.05 -6.78 24.98
C HIS A 18 16.18 -8.29 24.71
N LYS A 19 15.11 -8.93 24.23
CA LYS A 19 15.08 -10.38 24.03
C LYS A 19 15.82 -10.85 22.76
N TYR A 20 15.78 -10.05 21.69
CA TYR A 20 16.27 -10.46 20.37
C TYR A 20 17.35 -9.54 19.81
N GLY A 21 17.69 -8.44 20.49
CA GLY A 21 18.63 -7.42 19.97
C GLY A 21 18.07 -6.60 18.80
N ILE A 22 16.80 -6.79 18.45
CA ILE A 22 16.18 -6.20 17.25
C ILE A 22 15.32 -4.99 17.62
N ASP A 23 15.54 -3.83 16.97
CA ASP A 23 14.62 -2.70 17.06
C ASP A 23 13.52 -2.85 16.00
N ILE A 24 12.31 -3.17 16.46
CA ILE A 24 11.15 -3.36 15.56
C ILE A 24 10.88 -2.10 14.71
N LYS A 25 11.31 -0.91 15.18
CA LYS A 25 11.17 0.34 14.41
C LYS A 25 11.83 0.26 13.03
N ASP A 26 12.92 -0.49 12.90
CA ASP A 26 13.65 -0.63 11.63
C ASP A 26 12.88 -1.47 10.60
N TYR A 27 11.96 -2.32 11.06
CA TYR A 27 11.13 -3.20 10.21
C TYR A 27 9.79 -2.57 9.87
N ILE A 28 9.28 -1.69 10.73
CA ILE A 28 7.97 -1.04 10.53
C ILE A 28 8.13 0.33 9.85
N LYS A 29 9.37 0.85 9.75
CA LYS A 29 9.63 2.04 8.96
C LYS A 29 9.07 1.77 7.56
N PRO A 30 8.18 2.63 7.02
CA PRO A 30 7.73 2.47 5.66
C PRO A 30 8.98 2.51 4.80
N LYS A 31 9.41 1.34 4.32
CA LYS A 31 10.40 1.28 3.25
C LYS A 31 9.73 2.04 2.12
N SER A 32 10.41 3.05 1.60
CA SER A 32 10.08 3.58 0.28
C SER A 32 10.37 2.46 -0.71
N LEU A 33 9.48 1.48 -0.77
CA LEU A 33 9.39 0.61 -1.92
C LEU A 33 9.10 1.59 -3.05
N ASN A 34 10.07 1.75 -3.94
CA ASN A 34 9.86 2.45 -5.19
C ASN A 34 8.98 1.53 -6.04
N VAL A 35 7.74 1.34 -5.62
CA VAL A 35 6.75 0.54 -6.31
C VAL A 35 6.45 1.33 -7.56
N ASN A 36 6.97 0.85 -8.70
CA ASN A 36 6.66 1.45 -9.98
C ASN A 36 5.24 1.04 -10.37
N PHE A 37 4.26 1.83 -9.93
CA PHE A 37 2.86 1.60 -10.27
C PHE A 37 2.63 1.61 -11.79
N LYS A 38 3.45 2.35 -12.56
CA LYS A 38 3.33 2.35 -14.03
C LYS A 38 3.67 1.01 -14.66
N ASP A 39 4.70 0.32 -14.15
CA ASP A 39 5.07 -1.01 -14.68
C ASP A 39 3.99 -2.04 -14.35
N PHE A 40 3.40 -1.94 -13.15
CA PHE A 40 2.27 -2.78 -12.75
C PHE A 40 1.03 -2.54 -13.62
N GLU A 41 0.70 -1.26 -13.84
CA GLU A 41 -0.42 -0.86 -14.68
C GLU A 41 -0.26 -1.36 -16.12
N GLN A 42 0.93 -1.24 -16.70
CA GLN A 42 1.20 -1.78 -18.04
C GLN A 42 1.18 -3.31 -18.11
N ALA A 43 1.67 -4.00 -17.08
CA ALA A 43 1.73 -5.46 -17.06
C ALA A 43 0.37 -6.13 -16.83
N HIS A 44 -0.51 -5.49 -16.05
CA HIS A 44 -1.73 -6.14 -15.54
C HIS A 44 -3.04 -5.51 -16.01
N LEU A 45 -3.04 -4.28 -16.54
CA LEU A 45 -4.26 -3.64 -16.99
C LEU A 45 -4.49 -3.86 -18.48
N THR A 46 -5.76 -4.07 -18.83
CA THR A 46 -6.19 -4.02 -20.21
C THR A 46 -6.17 -2.57 -20.72
N SER A 47 -6.07 -2.39 -22.03
CA SER A 47 -6.03 -1.05 -22.66
C SER A 47 -7.24 -0.18 -22.27
N LYS A 48 -8.41 -0.80 -22.02
CA LYS A 48 -9.61 -0.09 -21.55
C LYS A 48 -9.45 0.44 -20.12
N GLN A 49 -8.85 -0.35 -19.22
CA GLN A 49 -8.61 0.07 -17.84
C GLN A 49 -7.53 1.17 -17.78
N LEU A 50 -6.47 1.05 -18.57
CA LEU A 50 -5.44 2.09 -18.73
C LEU A 50 -6.03 3.42 -19.24
N ALA A 51 -6.92 3.38 -20.24
CA ALA A 51 -7.59 4.57 -20.73
C ALA A 51 -8.44 5.26 -19.66
N VAL A 52 -9.09 4.50 -18.79
CA VAL A 52 -9.84 5.02 -17.65
C VAL A 52 -8.90 5.68 -16.63
N ILE A 53 -7.79 5.05 -16.26
CA ILE A 53 -6.80 5.64 -15.34
C ILE A 53 -6.22 6.94 -15.91
N ASN A 54 -5.82 6.95 -17.18
CA ASN A 54 -5.31 8.15 -17.85
C ASN A 54 -6.34 9.28 -17.88
N SER A 55 -7.62 8.94 -18.09
CA SER A 55 -8.71 9.91 -18.02
C SER A 55 -8.87 10.47 -16.60
N ILE A 56 -8.73 9.65 -15.56
CA ILE A 56 -8.80 10.05 -14.16
C ILE A 56 -7.68 11.02 -13.79
N GLU A 57 -6.44 10.69 -14.18
CA GLU A 57 -5.27 11.55 -13.95
C GLU A 57 -5.44 12.91 -14.64
N LYS A 58 -5.93 12.91 -15.88
CA LYS A 58 -6.15 14.14 -16.67
C LYS A 58 -7.23 15.07 -16.06
N HIS A 59 -8.15 14.53 -15.27
CA HIS A 59 -9.26 15.27 -14.66
C HIS A 59 -9.07 15.52 -13.14
N ASN A 60 -7.83 15.51 -12.65
CA ASN A 60 -7.47 15.79 -11.25
C ASN A 60 -8.26 14.94 -10.23
N GLN A 61 -8.64 13.70 -10.60
CA GLN A 61 -9.38 12.78 -9.72
C GLN A 61 -10.75 13.32 -9.23
N THR A 62 -11.27 14.40 -9.84
CA THR A 62 -12.37 15.18 -9.28
C THR A 62 -13.74 14.51 -9.42
N LYS A 63 -13.90 13.59 -10.39
CA LYS A 63 -15.11 12.76 -10.58
C LYS A 63 -14.74 11.44 -11.25
N ILE A 64 -14.96 10.34 -10.54
CA ILE A 64 -14.77 8.98 -11.06
C ILE A 64 -16.00 8.16 -10.69
N ILE A 65 -16.77 7.70 -11.68
CA ILE A 65 -17.81 6.69 -11.48
C ILE A 65 -17.24 5.36 -11.97
N LEU A 66 -16.72 4.56 -11.04
CA LEU A 66 -16.25 3.21 -11.32
C LEU A 66 -17.46 2.26 -11.29
N CYS A 67 -17.95 1.87 -12.46
CA CYS A 67 -18.88 0.75 -12.59
C CYS A 67 -18.08 -0.50 -12.99
N GLY A 68 -17.81 -1.39 -12.04
CA GLY A 68 -17.12 -2.66 -12.28
C GLY A 68 -17.41 -3.70 -11.21
N VAL A 69 -17.70 -4.94 -11.64
CA VAL A 69 -17.80 -6.13 -10.78
C VAL A 69 -16.38 -6.54 -10.37
N LEU A 70 -16.13 -6.74 -9.08
CA LEU A 70 -14.86 -7.28 -8.59
C LEU A 70 -14.62 -8.67 -9.19
N PRO A 71 -13.52 -8.91 -9.94
CA PRO A 71 -13.15 -10.27 -10.30
C PRO A 71 -12.68 -10.97 -9.02
N VAL A 72 -13.46 -11.95 -8.57
CA VAL A 72 -13.09 -12.88 -7.50
C VAL A 72 -11.86 -13.65 -7.99
N VAL A 73 -10.70 -13.36 -7.40
CA VAL A 73 -9.49 -14.15 -7.57
C VAL A 73 -9.75 -15.51 -6.90
N LYS A 74 -10.11 -16.52 -7.70
CA LYS A 74 -10.12 -17.91 -7.25
C LYS A 74 -8.67 -18.41 -7.27
N HIS A 75 -8.08 -18.60 -6.10
CA HIS A 75 -6.92 -19.46 -5.96
C HIS A 75 -7.39 -20.92 -6.18
N SER A 76 -6.83 -21.55 -7.21
CA SER A 76 -6.93 -23.01 -7.43
C SER A 76 -5.75 -23.71 -6.80
#